data_AF-A0A1N7NWX0-F1
#
_entry.id   AF-A0A1N7NWX0-F1
#
_cell.length_a   1.000
_cell.length_b   1.000
_cell.length_c   1.000
_cell.angle_alpha   90.00
_cell.angle_beta   90.00
_cell.angle_gamma   90.00
#
_symmetry.space_group_name_H-M   'P 1'
#
loop_
_entity.id
_entity.type
_entity.pdbx_description
1 polymer ?
#
loop_
_entity_poly.entity_id
_entity_poly.type
_entity_poly.pdbx_seq_one_letter_code
_entity_poly.pdbx_strand_id
1 'polypeptide(L)'
;MMLSQNLNEYRTLLKSGESSEKAAKDLIEKSTIAYKKTNKPLYAGFLAVGQFFMAKHIFNPLKKMKYFNDGKKTLEYAVKSDPGNLEIRLMRLITQEKAPRILGYTQNISEDRTFLTRTYKSTEDDDLKLYIKNYLKL
;
A
#
# COMPACT_ATOMS: atom_id res chain seq x y z
N MET A 1 -7.98 -8.15 19.51
CA MET A 1 -9.19 -7.81 18.75
C MET A 1 -9.40 -6.30 18.48
N MET A 2 -8.63 -5.37 19.07
CA MET A 2 -8.74 -3.93 18.74
C MET A 2 -7.92 -3.48 17.50
N LEU A 3 -6.91 -4.24 17.07
CA LEU A 3 -6.11 -3.90 15.87
C LEU A 3 -6.84 -4.20 14.55
N SER A 4 -7.66 -5.26 14.48
CA SER A 4 -8.35 -5.64 13.23
C SER A 4 -9.46 -4.65 12.85
N GLN A 5 -10.22 -4.13 13.83
CA GLN A 5 -11.27 -3.14 13.55
C GLN A 5 -10.71 -1.83 12.97
N ASN A 6 -9.49 -1.43 13.32
CA ASN A 6 -8.87 -0.20 12.83
C ASN A 6 -8.41 -0.33 11.35
N LEU A 7 -7.91 -1.50 10.93
CA LEU A 7 -7.41 -1.71 9.57
C LEU A 7 -8.52 -1.90 8.53
N ASN A 8 -9.70 -2.36 8.94
CA ASN A 8 -10.82 -2.60 8.02
C ASN A 8 -11.23 -1.34 7.25
N GLU A 9 -11.19 -0.18 7.88
CA GLU A 9 -11.46 1.10 7.21
C GLU A 9 -10.42 1.37 6.10
N TYR A 10 -9.13 1.25 6.40
CA TYR A 10 -8.05 1.45 5.43
C TYR A 10 -8.11 0.44 4.28
N ARG A 11 -8.40 -0.83 4.57
CA ARG A 11 -8.57 -1.87 3.54
C ARG A 11 -9.79 -1.61 2.64
N THR A 12 -10.86 -1.05 3.19
CA THR A 12 -12.04 -0.64 2.40
C THR A 12 -11.71 0.53 1.49
N LEU A 13 -10.97 1.52 2.00
CA LEU A 13 -10.48 2.65 1.20
C LEU A 13 -9.45 2.21 0.16
N LEU A 14 -8.61 1.21 0.43
CA LEU A 14 -7.70 0.62 -0.56
C LEU A 14 -8.46 -0.01 -1.73
N LYS A 15 -9.52 -0.77 -1.43
CA LYS A 15 -10.34 -1.45 -2.46
C LYS A 15 -11.06 -0.47 -3.39
N SER A 16 -11.50 0.67 -2.86
CA SER A 16 -12.30 1.65 -3.59
C SER A 16 -11.51 2.85 -4.12
N GLY A 17 -10.35 3.16 -3.53
CA GLY A 17 -9.53 4.33 -3.85
C GLY A 17 -8.99 4.34 -5.27
N GLU A 18 -8.74 3.16 -5.85
CA GLU A 18 -8.27 3.06 -7.24
C GLU A 18 -9.29 3.62 -8.24
N SER A 19 -10.58 3.47 -7.97
CA SER A 19 -11.68 3.92 -8.86
C SER A 19 -12.42 5.16 -8.35
N SER A 20 -12.16 5.62 -7.13
CA SER A 20 -12.82 6.78 -6.52
C SER A 20 -11.80 7.78 -5.99
N GLU A 21 -11.76 8.97 -6.60
CA GLU A 21 -10.90 10.07 -6.15
C GLU A 21 -11.19 10.46 -4.70
N LYS A 22 -12.47 10.45 -4.29
CA LYS A 22 -12.86 10.73 -2.90
C LYS A 22 -12.24 9.71 -1.95
N ALA A 23 -12.36 8.41 -2.24
CA ALA A 23 -11.79 7.37 -1.39
C ALA A 23 -10.26 7.44 -1.35
N ALA A 24 -9.59 7.81 -2.45
CA ALA A 24 -8.15 8.06 -2.47
C ALA A 24 -7.74 9.23 -1.56
N LYS A 25 -8.49 10.34 -1.58
CA LYS A 25 -8.27 11.48 -0.67
C LYS A 25 -8.50 11.11 0.78
N ASP A 26 -9.60 10.41 1.08
CA ASP A 26 -9.94 9.95 2.42
C ASP A 26 -8.84 9.01 2.96
N LEU A 27 -8.30 8.12 2.12
CA LEU A 27 -7.17 7.26 2.47
C LEU A 27 -5.93 8.08 2.85
N ILE A 28 -5.55 9.06 2.02
CA ILE A 28 -4.40 9.94 2.30
C ILE A 28 -4.60 10.67 3.63
N GLU A 29 -5.76 11.27 3.86
CA GLU A 29 -6.04 12.09 5.04
C GLU A 29 -6.00 11.24 6.32
N LYS A 30 -6.77 10.16 6.36
CA LYS A 30 -6.86 9.27 7.52
C LYS A 30 -5.51 8.64 7.84
N SER A 31 -4.79 8.16 6.82
CA SER A 31 -3.46 7.58 6.98
C SER A 31 -2.45 8.61 7.48
N THR A 32 -2.53 9.86 7.02
CA THR A 32 -1.68 10.96 7.53
C THR A 32 -1.94 11.23 9.01
N ILE A 33 -3.20 11.32 9.42
CA ILE A 33 -3.58 11.53 10.82
C ILE A 33 -3.09 10.37 11.69
N ALA A 34 -3.33 9.13 11.26
CA ALA A 34 -2.92 7.94 12.00
C ALA A 34 -1.39 7.81 12.08
N TYR A 35 -0.68 8.13 11.01
CA TYR A 35 0.79 8.14 11.01
C TYR A 35 1.32 9.18 12.01
N LYS A 36 0.82 10.42 11.99
CA LYS A 36 1.22 11.46 12.95
C LYS A 36 0.95 11.06 14.40
N LYS A 37 -0.16 10.37 14.67
CA LYS A 37 -0.55 9.95 16.02
C LYS A 37 0.26 8.76 16.55
N THR A 38 0.63 7.82 15.68
CA THR A 38 1.15 6.51 16.10
C THR A 38 2.59 6.27 15.69
N ASN A 39 3.11 7.05 14.74
CA ASN A 39 4.40 6.87 14.10
C ASN A 39 4.62 5.46 13.49
N LYS A 40 3.54 4.73 13.20
CA LYS A 40 3.63 3.37 12.64
C LYS A 40 3.84 3.40 11.12
N PRO A 41 4.91 2.80 10.57
CA PRO A 41 5.19 2.76 9.13
C PRO A 41 4.05 2.21 8.27
N LEU A 42 3.22 1.32 8.84
CA LEU A 42 2.02 0.79 8.19
C LEU A 42 1.12 1.89 7.62
N TYR A 43 0.88 2.98 8.37
CA TYR A 43 0.04 4.08 7.90
C TYR A 43 0.73 4.92 6.83
N ALA A 44 2.06 5.01 6.83
CA ALA A 44 2.80 5.60 5.71
C ALA A 44 2.62 4.74 4.43
N GLY A 45 2.55 3.42 4.56
CA GLY A 45 2.22 2.51 3.46
C GLY A 45 0.84 2.80 2.84
N PHE A 46 -0.21 2.91 3.68
CA PHE A 46 -1.55 3.27 3.19
C PHE A 46 -1.60 4.67 2.54
N LEU A 47 -0.94 5.65 3.15
CA LEU A 47 -0.79 6.99 2.59
C LEU A 47 -0.16 6.94 1.19
N ALA A 48 0.91 6.17 1.02
CA ALA A 48 1.59 6.01 -0.26
C ALA A 48 0.66 5.45 -1.35
N VAL A 49 -0.13 4.41 -1.03
CA VAL A 49 -1.11 3.86 -1.97
C VAL A 49 -2.18 4.87 -2.36
N GLY A 50 -2.66 5.67 -1.41
CA GLY A 50 -3.54 6.80 -1.71
C GLY A 50 -2.92 7.80 -2.69
N GLN A 51 -1.63 8.12 -2.55
CA GLN A 51 -0.90 8.98 -3.49
C GLN A 51 -0.81 8.36 -4.89
N PHE A 52 -0.54 7.06 -5.01
CA PHE A 52 -0.56 6.37 -6.30
C PHE A 52 -1.94 6.41 -6.95
N PHE A 53 -3.02 6.28 -6.18
CA PHE A 53 -4.38 6.42 -6.71
C PHE A 53 -4.67 7.85 -7.18
N MET A 54 -4.23 8.89 -6.44
CA MET A 54 -4.36 10.27 -6.90
C MET A 54 -3.64 10.53 -8.23
N ALA A 55 -2.52 9.85 -8.49
CA ALA A 55 -1.84 9.91 -9.79
C ALA A 55 -2.69 9.36 -10.94
N LYS A 56 -3.67 8.48 -10.68
CA LYS A 56 -4.63 7.98 -11.68
C LYS A 56 -5.77 8.96 -11.93
N HIS A 57 -6.25 9.64 -10.88
CA HIS A 57 -7.43 10.51 -10.95
C HIS A 57 -7.17 11.91 -11.51
N ILE A 58 -5.95 12.45 -11.34
CA ILE A 58 -5.65 13.83 -11.73
C ILE A 58 -5.28 13.91 -13.20
N PHE A 59 -5.81 14.86 -13.98
CA PHE A 59 -5.47 15.01 -15.40
C PHE A 59 -4.06 15.57 -15.66
N ASN A 60 -3.58 16.51 -14.84
CA ASN A 60 -2.32 17.23 -15.07
C ASN A 60 -1.09 16.30 -14.94
N PRO A 61 -0.28 16.12 -16.00
CA PRO A 61 0.86 15.18 -16.00
C PRO A 61 1.94 15.48 -14.95
N LEU A 62 2.24 16.76 -14.70
CA LEU A 62 3.23 17.14 -13.68
C LEU A 62 2.75 16.76 -12.28
N LYS A 63 1.45 17.00 -12.01
CA LYS A 63 0.84 16.58 -10.73
C LYS A 63 0.79 15.06 -10.63
N LYS A 64 0.42 14.34 -11.69
CA LYS A 64 0.45 12.86 -11.71
C LYS A 64 1.83 12.34 -11.32
N MET A 65 2.87 12.88 -11.95
CA MET A 65 4.26 12.48 -11.68
C MET A 65 4.68 12.80 -10.25
N LYS A 66 4.28 13.97 -9.73
CA LYS A 66 4.51 14.32 -8.33
C LYS A 66 3.87 13.31 -7.37
N TYR A 67 2.59 13.01 -7.54
CA TYR A 67 1.89 12.02 -6.70
C TYR A 67 2.54 10.64 -6.78
N PHE A 68 2.93 10.20 -7.97
CA PHE A 68 3.63 8.93 -8.14
C PHE A 68 4.97 8.90 -7.40
N ASN A 69 5.78 9.95 -7.54
CA ASN A 69 7.09 10.04 -6.89
C ASN A 69 6.98 10.17 -5.36
N ASP A 70 6.01 10.94 -4.87
CA ASP A 70 5.72 11.06 -3.44
C ASP A 70 5.27 9.70 -2.87
N GLY A 71 4.40 8.99 -3.59
CA GLY A 71 3.98 7.62 -3.26
C GLY A 71 5.15 6.65 -3.22
N LYS A 72 6.00 6.64 -4.26
CA LYS A 72 7.19 5.78 -4.32
C LYS A 72 8.13 6.03 -3.15
N LYS A 73 8.47 7.30 -2.88
CA LYS A 73 9.32 7.66 -1.74
C LYS A 73 8.73 7.20 -0.40
N THR A 74 7.43 7.41 -0.21
CA THR A 74 6.74 7.09 1.04
C THR A 74 6.62 5.58 1.25
N LEU A 75 6.34 4.80 0.20
CA LEU A 75 6.22 3.35 0.28
C LEU A 75 7.57 2.68 0.53
N GLU A 76 8.63 3.13 -0.14
CA GLU A 76 9.99 2.63 0.14
C GLU A 76 10.45 2.98 1.56
N TYR A 77 10.10 4.17 2.06
CA TYR A 77 10.34 4.52 3.46
C TYR A 77 9.58 3.59 4.42
N ALA A 78 8.31 3.29 4.15
CA ALA A 78 7.51 2.39 4.96
C ALA A 78 8.12 0.98 5.02
N VAL A 79 8.54 0.43 3.87
CA VAL A 79 9.21 -0.88 3.80
C VAL A 79 10.54 -0.85 4.56
N LYS A 80 11.37 0.18 4.37
CA LYS A 80 12.65 0.29 5.08
C LYS A 80 12.47 0.36 6.61
N SER A 81 11.38 0.98 7.06
CA SER A 81 11.11 1.22 8.48
C SER A 81 10.48 0.02 9.17
N ASP A 82 9.75 -0.83 8.45
CA ASP A 82 9.17 -2.08 8.97
C ASP A 82 9.21 -3.18 7.89
N PRO A 83 10.40 -3.73 7.59
CA PRO A 83 10.62 -4.62 6.44
C PRO A 83 9.94 -5.98 6.55
N GLY A 84 9.58 -6.38 7.78
CA GLY A 84 8.87 -7.62 8.08
C GLY A 84 7.34 -7.51 7.99
N ASN A 85 6.80 -6.33 7.73
CA ASN A 85 5.36 -6.10 7.72
C ASN A 85 4.69 -6.61 6.44
N LEU A 86 3.91 -7.68 6.54
CA LEU A 86 3.24 -8.30 5.39
C LEU A 86 2.35 -7.32 4.61
N GLU A 87 1.60 -6.43 5.29
CA GLU A 87 0.70 -5.49 4.62
C GLU A 87 1.50 -4.50 3.77
N ILE A 88 2.60 -3.94 4.31
CA ILE A 88 3.45 -2.99 3.59
C ILE A 88 4.08 -3.66 2.36
N ARG A 89 4.59 -4.89 2.52
CA ARG A 89 5.21 -5.67 1.44
C ARG A 89 4.20 -6.04 0.37
N LEU A 90 2.97 -6.38 0.75
CA LEU A 90 1.86 -6.62 -0.17
C LEU A 90 1.49 -5.35 -0.94
N MET A 91 1.39 -4.20 -0.26
CA MET A 91 1.12 -2.91 -0.92
C MET A 91 2.19 -2.57 -1.95
N ARG A 92 3.48 -2.78 -1.63
CA ARG A 92 4.59 -2.56 -2.57
C ARG A 92 4.54 -3.51 -3.76
N LEU A 93 4.25 -4.79 -3.53
CA LEU A 93 4.09 -5.76 -4.60
C LEU A 93 2.99 -5.35 -5.58
N ILE A 94 1.77 -5.15 -5.09
CA ILE A 94 0.60 -4.80 -5.92
C ILE A 94 0.86 -3.51 -6.71
N THR A 95 1.45 -2.51 -6.05
CA THR A 95 1.74 -1.22 -6.68
C THR A 95 2.74 -1.36 -7.81
N GLN A 96 3.85 -2.06 -7.59
CA GLN A 96 4.87 -2.28 -8.62
C GLN A 96 4.34 -3.09 -9.81
N GLU A 97 3.49 -4.09 -9.56
CA GLU A 97 2.88 -4.89 -10.63
C GLU A 97 1.88 -4.11 -11.48
N LYS A 98 1.22 -3.11 -10.89
CA LYS A 98 0.28 -2.22 -11.58
C LYS A 98 0.95 -1.00 -12.21
N ALA A 99 2.17 -0.65 -11.82
CA ALA A 99 2.86 0.54 -12.30
C ALA A 99 3.28 0.38 -13.77
N PRO A 100 3.12 1.42 -14.62
CA PRO A 100 3.66 1.40 -15.97
C PRO A 100 5.18 1.17 -15.95
N ARG A 101 5.65 0.20 -16.76
CA ARG A 101 7.07 -0.19 -16.80
C ARG A 101 8.04 0.97 -17.05
N ILE A 102 7.63 1.95 -17.86
CA ILE A 102 8.42 3.15 -18.18
C ILE A 102 8.75 4.01 -16.94
N LEU A 103 7.99 3.89 -15.85
CA LEU A 103 8.25 4.61 -14.60
C LEU A 103 9.32 3.92 -13.72
N GLY A 104 9.80 2.74 -14.12
CA GLY A 104 10.91 2.07 -13.44
C GLY A 104 10.64 1.82 -11.96
N TYR A 105 9.43 1.37 -11.62
CA TYR A 105 9.08 0.94 -10.26
C TYR A 105 8.63 -0.53 -10.26
N THR A 106 9.61 -1.42 -10.43
CA THR A 106 9.39 -2.87 -10.62
C THR A 106 10.50 -3.74 -9.99
N GLN A 107 11.49 -3.12 -9.36
CA GLN A 107 12.75 -3.75 -8.94
C GLN A 107 12.56 -4.79 -7.82
N ASN A 108 11.53 -4.63 -6.98
CA ASN A 108 11.35 -5.46 -5.78
C ASN A 108 10.21 -6.47 -5.90
N ILE A 109 9.62 -6.66 -7.09
CA ILE A 109 8.49 -7.60 -7.30
C ILE A 109 8.86 -9.02 -6.86
N SER A 110 10.02 -9.53 -7.33
CA SER A 110 10.48 -10.89 -7.00
C SER A 110 10.77 -11.05 -5.50
N GLU A 111 11.38 -10.03 -4.90
CA GLU A 111 11.69 -9.98 -3.47
C GLU A 111 10.42 -10.05 -2.62
N ASP A 112 9.42 -9.23 -2.94
CA ASP A 112 8.16 -9.17 -2.20
C ASP A 112 7.33 -10.45 -2.37
N ARG A 113 7.25 -11.00 -3.59
CA ARG A 113 6.59 -12.30 -3.81
C ARG A 113 7.24 -13.41 -2.99
N THR A 114 8.57 -13.48 -2.98
CA THR A 114 9.32 -14.51 -2.24
C THR A 114 9.10 -14.36 -0.74
N PHE A 115 9.22 -13.13 -0.23
CA PHE A 115 8.98 -12.83 1.18
C PHE A 115 7.57 -13.27 1.61
N LEU A 116 6.54 -12.76 0.93
CA LEU A 116 5.14 -13.04 1.25
C LEU A 116 4.82 -14.54 1.17
N THR A 117 5.30 -15.23 0.15
CA THR A 117 5.08 -16.69 0.00
C THR A 117 5.64 -17.48 1.18
N ARG A 118 6.79 -17.07 1.72
CA ARG A 118 7.44 -17.74 2.85
C ARG A 118 6.79 -17.42 4.19
N THR A 119 6.28 -16.21 4.37
CA THR A 119 5.91 -15.69 5.69
C THR A 119 4.42 -15.49 5.90
N TYR A 120 3.56 -15.50 4.87
CA TYR A 120 2.14 -15.16 5.04
C TYR A 120 1.39 -16.01 6.08
N LYS A 121 1.82 -17.26 6.32
CA LYS A 121 1.20 -18.14 7.33
C LYS A 121 1.45 -17.68 8.77
N SER A 122 2.46 -16.84 9.02
CA SER A 122 2.85 -16.41 10.37
C SER A 122 2.00 -15.26 10.93
N THR A 123 1.05 -14.72 10.16
CA THR A 123 0.16 -13.66 10.66
C THR A 123 -1.07 -14.25 11.34
N GLU A 124 -1.48 -13.63 12.45
CA GLU A 124 -2.75 -13.89 13.13
C GLU A 124 -3.94 -13.16 12.46
N ASP A 125 -3.67 -12.33 11.44
CA ASP A 125 -4.70 -11.65 10.66
C ASP A 125 -5.19 -12.55 9.51
N ASP A 126 -6.29 -13.27 9.75
CA ASP A 126 -6.83 -14.23 8.78
C ASP A 126 -7.31 -13.57 7.47
N ASP A 127 -7.80 -12.33 7.53
CA ASP A 127 -8.20 -11.59 6.33
C ASP A 127 -6.98 -11.30 5.44
N LEU A 128 -5.88 -10.84 6.04
CA LEU A 128 -4.62 -10.60 5.33
C LEU A 128 -4.03 -11.90 4.80
N LYS A 129 -4.02 -12.96 5.62
CA LYS A 129 -3.53 -14.30 5.25
C LYS A 129 -4.28 -14.82 4.04
N LEU A 130 -5.61 -14.75 4.06
CA LEU A 130 -6.47 -15.17 2.96
C LEU A 130 -6.25 -14.31 1.72
N TYR A 131 -6.13 -13.00 1.88
CA TYR A 131 -5.88 -12.09 0.76
C TYR A 131 -4.53 -12.40 0.09
N ILE A 132 -3.45 -12.56 0.86
CA ILE A 132 -2.12 -12.90 0.31
C ILE A 132 -2.17 -14.25 -0.40
N LYS A 133 -2.79 -15.26 0.21
CA LYS A 133 -2.95 -16.60 -0.39
C LYS A 133 -3.63 -16.51 -1.76
N ASN A 134 -4.77 -15.81 -1.82
CA ASN A 134 -5.54 -15.65 -3.06
C ASN A 134 -4.78 -14.83 -4.11
N TYR A 135 -4.15 -13.73 -3.70
CA TYR A 135 -3.39 -12.85 -4.60
C TYR A 135 -2.19 -13.56 -5.22
N LEU A 136 -1.46 -14.35 -4.43
CA LEU A 136 -0.29 -15.11 -4.88
C LEU A 136 -0.62 -16.46 -5.52
N LYS A 137 -1.90 -16.89 -5.48
CA LYS A 137 -2.38 -18.19 -5.97
C LYS A 137 -1.69 -19.38 -5.28
N LEU A 138 -1.63 -19.34 -3.94
CA LEU A 138 -1.02 -20.36 -3.07
C LEU A 138 -2.06 -21.33 -2.45
#